data_AF-A0A1W6PXD4-F1
#
_entry.id   AF-A0A1W6PXD4-F1
#
_cell.length_a   1.000
_cell.length_b   1.000
_cell.length_c   1.000
_cell.angle_alpha   90.00
_cell.angle_beta   90.00
_cell.angle_gamma   90.00
#
_symmetry.space_group_name_H-M   'P 1'
#
loop_
_entity.id
_entity.type
_entity.pdbx_description
1 polymer ?
#
loop_
_entity_poly.entity_id
_entity_poly.type
_entity_poly.pdbx_seq_one_letter_code
_entity_poly.pdbx_strand_id
1 'polypeptide(L)'
;MRPFRFMVAATAAFVASVSLVQANPHILVDVQTGRVLEHEEAFRKWYPASLTKLMTVYTVFDAIRAGQISLDTPIVMSKRAAAQPAAKMYFKPGQKLTLDSALKILMVKSANDIAVAVAEAVGGTQEGFVTRMNGEALKLGMTDSHFVNPNGLPGKGQYTTARDLAVLTVALRREFPQYASYFALEGFTTGQQNVPNLNMLIGRFAGADGMKTGFICASGFNQIGSATRNGRTLVSVVLGTDSLAARADATANLLQKGFTTQFPGNETLGSLKPYGPGQDQVTDITADICSAKGAKIRSETRDEVGRMKVHSPYILEMDHDPQFVFAGLIPGQDPQPSQQPEKVATGDTAGGIANVPVPLPRPTAF
;
A
#
# COMPACT_ATOMS: atom_id res chain seq x y z
N MET A 1 78.25 -20.13 -22.41
CA MET A 1 77.10 -20.19 -21.48
C MET A 1 76.50 -18.80 -21.37
N ARG A 2 75.30 -18.57 -21.91
CA ARG A 2 74.53 -17.32 -21.75
C ARG A 2 73.22 -17.66 -21.02
N PRO A 3 72.81 -16.95 -19.97
CA PRO A 3 71.61 -17.29 -19.23
C PRO A 3 70.36 -16.78 -19.96
N PHE A 4 69.39 -17.68 -20.14
CA PHE A 4 68.07 -17.38 -20.68
C PHE A 4 67.25 -16.65 -19.60
N ARG A 5 66.86 -15.40 -19.87
CA ARG A 5 65.91 -14.66 -19.03
C ARG A 5 64.49 -15.06 -19.42
N PHE A 6 63.79 -15.79 -18.55
CA PHE A 6 62.35 -15.99 -18.67
C PHE A 6 61.63 -14.69 -18.33
N MET A 7 60.89 -14.15 -19.29
CA MET A 7 59.99 -13.01 -19.10
C MET A 7 58.62 -13.56 -18.67
N VAL A 8 58.28 -13.43 -17.40
CA VAL A 8 56.95 -13.76 -16.89
C VAL A 8 56.01 -12.61 -17.28
N ALA A 9 55.11 -12.88 -18.23
CA ALA A 9 54.05 -11.96 -18.58
C ALA A 9 52.96 -12.03 -17.49
N ALA A 10 52.90 -11.01 -16.63
CA ALA A 10 51.82 -10.83 -15.68
C ALA A 10 50.56 -10.36 -16.43
N THR A 11 49.61 -11.27 -16.63
CA THR A 11 48.27 -10.96 -17.14
C THR A 11 47.48 -10.35 -15.98
N ALA A 12 47.30 -9.04 -15.99
CA ALA A 12 46.39 -8.35 -15.08
C ALA A 12 44.95 -8.70 -15.47
N ALA A 13 44.30 -9.56 -14.69
CA ALA A 13 42.87 -9.82 -14.81
C ALA A 13 42.12 -8.57 -14.35
N PHE A 14 41.57 -7.82 -15.32
CA PHE A 14 40.60 -6.76 -15.06
C PHE A 14 39.31 -7.43 -14.57
N VAL A 15 39.15 -7.57 -13.26
CA VAL A 15 37.85 -7.92 -12.67
C VAL A 15 36.97 -6.69 -12.81
N ALA A 16 36.23 -6.61 -13.92
CA ALA A 16 35.15 -5.64 -14.05
C ALA A 16 34.17 -5.91 -12.89
N SER A 17 34.17 -5.01 -11.92
CA SER A 17 33.14 -4.98 -10.88
C SER A 17 31.84 -4.67 -11.61
N VAL A 18 31.05 -5.71 -11.91
CA VAL A 18 29.67 -5.52 -12.35
C VAL A 18 29.00 -4.79 -11.20
N SER A 19 28.85 -3.47 -11.35
CA SER A 19 27.96 -2.72 -10.49
C SER A 19 26.61 -3.38 -10.69
N LEU A 20 26.10 -4.06 -9.66
CA LEU A 20 24.72 -4.49 -9.62
C LEU A 20 23.89 -3.21 -9.75
N VAL A 21 23.56 -2.85 -10.99
CA VAL A 21 22.52 -1.86 -11.25
C VAL A 21 21.30 -2.43 -10.54
N GLN A 22 20.90 -1.74 -9.49
CA GLN A 22 19.83 -2.19 -8.63
C GLN A 22 18.57 -2.27 -9.48
N ALA A 23 18.09 -3.49 -9.68
CA ALA A 23 16.91 -3.77 -10.48
C ALA A 23 15.70 -3.06 -9.88
N ASN A 24 15.12 -2.12 -10.64
CA ASN A 24 13.85 -1.48 -10.34
C ASN A 24 12.84 -1.89 -11.42
N PRO A 25 12.21 -3.08 -11.32
CA PRO A 25 11.22 -3.53 -12.28
C PRO A 25 10.15 -2.47 -12.48
N HIS A 26 9.86 -2.16 -13.74
CA HIS A 26 8.87 -1.16 -14.07
C HIS A 26 8.17 -1.43 -15.39
N ILE A 27 6.98 -0.85 -15.54
CA ILE A 27 6.20 -0.89 -16.77
C ILE A 27 5.32 0.36 -16.88
N LEU A 28 5.16 0.87 -18.09
CA LEU A 28 4.31 2.00 -18.45
C LEU A 28 3.30 1.54 -19.50
N VAL A 29 2.02 1.78 -19.25
CA VAL A 29 0.92 1.27 -20.07
C VAL A 29 -0.07 2.37 -20.38
N ASP A 30 -0.56 2.38 -21.61
CA ASP A 30 -1.72 3.15 -22.02
C ASP A 30 -3.01 2.40 -21.63
N VAL A 31 -3.85 3.03 -20.79
CA VAL A 31 -5.02 2.34 -20.22
C VAL A 31 -6.06 2.04 -21.27
N GLN A 32 -6.28 2.88 -22.28
CA GLN A 32 -7.35 2.64 -23.27
C GLN A 32 -7.00 1.47 -24.20
N THR A 33 -5.76 1.43 -24.66
CA THR A 33 -5.31 0.45 -25.65
C THR A 33 -4.72 -0.81 -25.02
N GLY A 34 -4.23 -0.72 -23.78
CA GLY A 34 -3.46 -1.78 -23.13
C GLY A 34 -2.05 -1.88 -23.68
N ARG A 35 -1.62 -0.92 -24.51
CA ARG A 35 -0.31 -0.88 -25.14
C ARG A 35 0.76 -0.65 -24.09
N VAL A 36 1.79 -1.48 -24.10
CA VAL A 36 2.99 -1.29 -23.30
C VAL A 36 3.86 -0.27 -24.00
N LEU A 37 4.14 0.83 -23.32
CA LEU A 37 4.97 1.92 -23.86
C LEU A 37 6.44 1.69 -23.53
N GLU A 38 6.71 1.25 -22.30
CA GLU A 38 8.06 1.01 -21.81
C GLU A 38 7.99 -0.02 -20.70
N HIS A 39 9.02 -0.85 -20.58
CA HIS A 39 9.11 -1.82 -19.51
C HIS A 39 10.55 -2.29 -19.29
N GLU A 40 10.88 -2.62 -18.05
CA GLU A 40 12.15 -3.23 -17.64
C GLU A 40 11.86 -4.29 -16.58
N GLU A 41 12.44 -5.48 -16.75
CA GLU A 41 12.23 -6.65 -15.88
C GLU A 41 10.75 -6.88 -15.48
N ALA A 42 9.81 -6.67 -16.40
CA ALA A 42 8.38 -6.58 -16.08
C ALA A 42 7.79 -7.88 -15.48
N PHE A 43 8.44 -9.01 -15.72
CA PHE A 43 8.07 -10.36 -15.26
C PHE A 43 8.87 -10.85 -14.05
N ARG A 44 9.77 -10.02 -13.51
CA ARG A 44 10.54 -10.38 -12.32
C ARG A 44 9.60 -10.50 -11.12
N LYS A 45 9.67 -11.64 -10.42
CA LYS A 45 8.84 -11.86 -9.22
C LYS A 45 9.30 -10.96 -8.08
N TRP A 46 8.34 -10.24 -7.51
CA TRP A 46 8.55 -9.22 -6.50
C TRP A 46 7.55 -9.37 -5.35
N TYR A 47 7.91 -8.88 -4.17
CA TYR A 47 6.96 -8.77 -3.07
C TYR A 47 6.05 -7.54 -3.27
N PRO A 48 4.72 -7.70 -3.30
CA PRO A 48 3.80 -6.59 -3.64
C PRO A 48 3.75 -5.48 -2.57
N ALA A 49 4.09 -5.80 -1.31
CA ALA A 49 3.80 -4.93 -0.17
C ALA A 49 2.34 -4.43 -0.21
N SER A 50 2.07 -3.22 0.27
CA SER A 50 0.72 -2.64 0.23
C SER A 50 0.10 -2.43 -1.16
N LEU A 51 0.80 -2.70 -2.27
CA LEU A 51 0.16 -2.73 -3.59
C LEU A 51 -0.90 -3.84 -3.69
N THR A 52 -0.78 -4.90 -2.88
CA THR A 52 -1.81 -5.94 -2.68
C THR A 52 -3.21 -5.36 -2.42
N LYS A 53 -3.30 -4.21 -1.76
CA LYS A 53 -4.60 -3.59 -1.43
C LYS A 53 -5.37 -3.14 -2.67
N LEU A 54 -4.73 -2.98 -3.83
CA LEU A 54 -5.45 -2.79 -5.10
C LEU A 54 -6.21 -4.05 -5.51
N MET A 55 -5.64 -5.25 -5.27
CA MET A 55 -6.37 -6.50 -5.51
C MET A 55 -7.51 -6.64 -4.51
N THR A 56 -7.31 -6.25 -3.25
CA THR A 56 -8.40 -6.19 -2.26
C THR A 56 -9.53 -5.28 -2.74
N VAL A 57 -9.21 -4.07 -3.20
CA VAL A 57 -10.23 -3.14 -3.70
C VAL A 57 -10.90 -3.66 -4.96
N TYR A 58 -10.17 -4.28 -5.89
CA TYR A 58 -10.76 -4.93 -7.07
C TYR A 58 -11.78 -6.00 -6.67
N THR A 59 -11.41 -6.91 -5.75
CA THR A 59 -12.32 -7.95 -5.25
C THR A 59 -13.54 -7.37 -4.53
N VAL A 60 -13.37 -6.26 -3.79
CA VAL A 60 -14.50 -5.55 -3.16
C VAL A 60 -15.41 -4.92 -4.21
N PHE A 61 -14.86 -4.26 -5.23
CA PHE A 61 -15.65 -3.65 -6.29
C PHE A 61 -16.42 -4.67 -7.11
N ASP A 62 -15.84 -5.84 -7.36
CA ASP A 62 -16.55 -6.96 -7.96
C ASP A 62 -17.71 -7.45 -7.09
N ALA A 63 -17.51 -7.57 -5.78
CA ALA A 63 -18.58 -7.92 -4.83
C ALA A 63 -19.71 -6.87 -4.80
N ILE A 64 -19.38 -5.59 -4.89
CA ILE A 64 -20.38 -4.50 -4.99
C ILE A 64 -21.13 -4.61 -6.32
N ARG A 65 -20.42 -4.79 -7.44
CA ARG A 65 -21.02 -4.98 -8.77
C ARG A 65 -21.97 -6.18 -8.80
N ALA A 66 -21.65 -7.25 -8.07
CA ALA A 66 -22.48 -8.43 -7.91
C ALA A 66 -23.64 -8.26 -6.90
N GLY A 67 -23.81 -7.09 -6.28
CA GLY A 67 -24.86 -6.80 -5.31
C GLY A 67 -24.70 -7.52 -3.96
N GLN A 68 -23.53 -8.07 -3.67
CA GLN A 68 -23.27 -8.82 -2.43
C GLN A 68 -23.04 -7.90 -1.23
N ILE A 69 -22.55 -6.68 -1.49
CA ILE A 69 -22.23 -5.67 -0.48
C ILE A 69 -22.45 -4.27 -1.07
N SER A 70 -22.68 -3.27 -0.22
CA SER A 70 -22.81 -1.87 -0.62
C SER A 70 -21.79 -0.99 0.11
N LEU A 71 -21.59 0.24 -0.39
CA LEU A 71 -20.72 1.23 0.24
C LEU A 71 -21.14 1.59 1.69
N ASP A 72 -22.42 1.44 2.01
CA ASP A 72 -22.98 1.69 3.35
C ASP A 72 -22.86 0.49 4.29
N THR A 73 -22.39 -0.67 3.79
CA THR A 73 -22.31 -1.87 4.62
C THR A 73 -21.37 -1.63 5.81
N PRO A 74 -21.82 -1.92 7.05
CA PRO A 74 -20.97 -1.80 8.22
C PRO A 74 -19.83 -2.83 8.21
N ILE A 75 -18.60 -2.35 8.24
CA ILE A 75 -17.39 -3.15 8.43
C ILE A 75 -17.09 -3.20 9.91
N VAL A 76 -17.10 -4.40 10.49
CA VAL A 76 -16.84 -4.60 11.92
C VAL A 76 -15.37 -4.93 12.13
N MET A 77 -14.72 -4.20 13.04
CA MET A 77 -13.35 -4.50 13.43
C MET A 77 -13.33 -5.79 14.26
N SER A 78 -12.77 -6.87 13.71
CA SER A 78 -12.53 -8.08 14.47
C SER A 78 -11.30 -7.97 15.37
N LYS A 79 -11.13 -8.92 16.30
CA LYS A 79 -9.89 -9.05 17.07
C LYS A 79 -8.68 -9.28 16.15
N ARG A 80 -8.86 -10.06 15.08
CA ARG A 80 -7.82 -10.37 14.09
C ARG A 80 -7.40 -9.14 13.30
N ALA A 81 -8.37 -8.33 12.87
CA ALA A 81 -8.14 -7.06 12.20
C ALA A 81 -7.40 -6.07 13.12
N ALA A 82 -7.89 -5.85 14.34
CA ALA A 82 -7.27 -4.92 15.28
C ALA A 82 -5.83 -5.32 15.67
N ALA A 83 -5.52 -6.62 15.66
CA ALA A 83 -4.21 -7.17 15.97
C ALA A 83 -3.16 -7.00 14.84
N GLN A 84 -3.54 -6.52 13.66
CA GLN A 84 -2.59 -6.34 12.56
C GLN A 84 -1.45 -5.36 12.93
N PRO A 85 -0.23 -5.56 12.41
CA PRO A 85 0.86 -4.59 12.51
C PRO A 85 0.54 -3.26 11.80
N ALA A 86 1.19 -2.18 12.24
CA ALA A 86 1.10 -0.86 11.57
C ALA A 86 1.69 -0.90 10.14
N ALA A 87 1.28 -0.04 9.20
CA ALA A 87 0.31 1.06 9.30
C ALA A 87 -1.13 0.57 9.56
N LYS A 88 -1.83 1.21 10.51
CA LYS A 88 -3.19 0.83 10.94
C LYS A 88 -3.96 2.01 11.55
N MET A 89 -5.27 1.86 11.77
CA MET A 89 -6.13 2.88 12.39
C MET A 89 -6.27 2.74 13.91
N TYR A 90 -5.95 1.57 14.46
CA TYR A 90 -6.06 1.28 15.91
C TYR A 90 -7.50 1.29 16.44
N PHE A 91 -8.48 1.08 15.57
CA PHE A 91 -9.86 0.86 15.98
C PHE A 91 -9.96 -0.42 16.81
N LYS A 92 -10.73 -0.37 17.89
CA LYS A 92 -10.94 -1.45 18.84
C LYS A 92 -11.86 -2.52 18.26
N PRO A 93 -11.72 -3.80 18.67
CA PRO A 93 -12.67 -4.84 18.30
C PRO A 93 -14.12 -4.44 18.61
N GLY A 94 -15.03 -4.70 17.67
CA GLY A 94 -16.45 -4.37 17.76
C GLY A 94 -16.82 -2.99 17.20
N GLN A 95 -15.87 -2.05 17.09
CA GLN A 95 -16.12 -0.77 16.44
C GLN A 95 -16.40 -0.95 14.94
N LYS A 96 -17.17 -0.03 14.36
CA LYS A 96 -17.67 -0.13 12.99
C LYS A 96 -17.45 1.14 12.20
N LEU A 97 -17.21 0.97 10.91
CA LEU A 97 -17.16 2.02 9.89
C LEU A 97 -17.93 1.55 8.65
N THR A 98 -18.36 2.47 7.79
CA THR A 98 -18.93 2.08 6.48
C THR A 98 -17.85 1.53 5.55
N LEU A 99 -18.23 0.71 4.57
CA LEU A 99 -17.30 0.24 3.55
C LEU A 99 -16.67 1.41 2.78
N ASP A 100 -17.43 2.47 2.50
CA ASP A 100 -16.91 3.71 1.92
C ASP A 100 -15.76 4.32 2.75
N SER A 101 -15.97 4.48 4.06
CA SER A 101 -14.90 4.95 4.96
C SER A 101 -13.70 4.00 4.97
N ALA A 102 -13.94 2.69 4.95
CA ALA A 102 -12.89 1.69 4.92
C ALA A 102 -12.04 1.80 3.63
N LEU A 103 -12.68 1.98 2.47
CA LEU A 103 -12.01 2.15 1.17
C LEU A 103 -11.17 3.42 1.12
N LYS A 104 -11.70 4.55 1.62
CA LYS A 104 -10.94 5.82 1.76
C LYS A 104 -9.69 5.63 2.61
N ILE A 105 -9.82 4.99 3.78
CA ILE A 105 -8.70 4.73 4.68
C ILE A 105 -7.67 3.78 4.03
N LEU A 106 -8.13 2.75 3.31
CA LEU A 106 -7.26 1.82 2.60
C LEU A 106 -6.43 2.49 1.51
N MET A 107 -7.03 3.39 0.73
CA MET A 107 -6.33 4.05 -0.37
C MET A 107 -5.35 5.12 0.13
N VAL A 108 -5.73 5.88 1.16
CA VAL A 108 -4.91 6.98 1.69
C VAL A 108 -3.86 6.49 2.70
N LYS A 109 -4.28 5.86 3.81
CA LYS A 109 -3.37 5.44 4.90
C LYS A 109 -2.76 4.06 4.68
N SER A 110 -3.34 3.24 3.80
CA SER A 110 -2.89 1.87 3.59
C SER A 110 -3.02 0.97 4.83
N ALA A 111 -4.05 1.21 5.63
CA ALA A 111 -4.23 0.59 6.94
C ALA A 111 -4.45 -0.95 6.84
N ASN A 112 -3.61 -1.72 7.53
CA ASN A 112 -3.60 -3.19 7.49
C ASN A 112 -4.77 -3.82 8.25
N ASP A 113 -5.18 -3.20 9.35
CA ASP A 113 -6.34 -3.61 10.15
C ASP A 113 -7.63 -3.49 9.33
N ILE A 114 -7.81 -2.37 8.64
CA ILE A 114 -8.97 -2.16 7.76
C ILE A 114 -8.99 -3.17 6.61
N ALA A 115 -7.84 -3.51 6.03
CA ALA A 115 -7.77 -4.48 4.92
C ALA A 115 -8.26 -5.86 5.36
N VAL A 116 -7.90 -6.29 6.57
CA VAL A 116 -8.38 -7.56 7.14
C VAL A 116 -9.86 -7.48 7.48
N ALA A 117 -10.34 -6.39 8.09
CA ALA A 117 -11.76 -6.24 8.41
C ALA A 117 -12.66 -6.25 7.15
N VAL A 118 -12.24 -5.57 6.08
CA VAL A 118 -12.93 -5.57 4.79
C VAL A 118 -12.90 -6.97 4.16
N ALA A 119 -11.76 -7.66 4.21
CA ALA A 119 -11.65 -9.01 3.70
C ALA A 119 -12.58 -9.99 4.42
N GLU A 120 -12.65 -9.91 5.75
CA GLU A 120 -13.57 -10.73 6.55
C GLU A 120 -15.04 -10.43 6.23
N ALA A 121 -15.41 -9.16 6.03
CA ALA A 121 -16.78 -8.77 5.68
C ALA A 121 -17.21 -9.28 4.29
N VAL A 122 -16.32 -9.25 3.29
CA VAL A 122 -16.64 -9.63 1.90
C VAL A 122 -16.44 -11.12 1.64
N GLY A 123 -15.39 -11.71 2.23
CA GLY A 123 -15.05 -13.13 2.04
C GLY A 123 -15.68 -14.07 3.06
N GLY A 124 -16.37 -13.55 4.08
CA GLY A 124 -16.81 -14.28 5.27
C GLY A 124 -15.65 -14.61 6.23
N THR A 125 -14.48 -14.94 5.67
CA THR A 125 -13.21 -15.09 6.37
C THR A 125 -12.09 -14.45 5.56
N GLN A 126 -10.95 -14.17 6.20
CA GLN A 126 -9.75 -13.71 5.49
C GLN A 126 -9.30 -14.74 4.44
N GLU A 127 -9.35 -16.02 4.78
CA GLU A 127 -8.96 -17.12 3.90
C GLU A 127 -9.88 -17.21 2.67
N GLY A 128 -11.20 -17.12 2.87
CA GLY A 128 -12.18 -17.08 1.79
C GLY A 128 -11.99 -15.88 0.87
N PHE A 129 -11.63 -14.72 1.44
CA PHE A 129 -11.29 -13.54 0.65
C PHE A 129 -10.01 -13.73 -0.17
N VAL A 130 -8.97 -14.33 0.40
CA VAL A 130 -7.71 -14.62 -0.33
C VAL A 130 -7.94 -15.60 -1.47
N THR A 131 -8.80 -16.62 -1.29
CA THR A 131 -9.23 -17.50 -2.38
C THR A 131 -9.88 -16.69 -3.51
N ARG A 132 -10.76 -15.73 -3.19
CA ARG A 132 -11.36 -14.83 -4.19
C ARG A 132 -10.31 -13.96 -4.87
N MET A 133 -9.38 -13.34 -4.12
CA MET A 133 -8.30 -12.53 -4.69
C MET A 133 -7.49 -13.28 -5.74
N ASN A 134 -7.10 -14.53 -5.46
CA ASN A 134 -6.34 -15.35 -6.41
C ASN A 134 -7.21 -15.83 -7.58
N GLY A 135 -8.50 -16.07 -7.37
CA GLY A 135 -9.46 -16.34 -8.44
C GLY A 135 -9.59 -15.16 -9.41
N GLU A 136 -9.69 -13.94 -8.87
CA GLU A 136 -9.73 -12.71 -9.69
C GLU A 136 -8.40 -12.46 -10.40
N ALA A 137 -7.26 -12.66 -9.72
CA ALA A 137 -5.94 -12.57 -10.34
C ALA A 137 -5.84 -13.48 -11.58
N LEU A 138 -6.28 -14.73 -11.45
CA LEU A 138 -6.28 -15.69 -12.55
C LEU A 138 -7.20 -15.25 -13.71
N LYS A 139 -8.43 -14.79 -13.41
CA LYS A 139 -9.38 -14.29 -14.43
C LYS A 139 -8.84 -13.11 -15.21
N LEU A 140 -8.13 -12.20 -14.52
CA LEU A 140 -7.48 -11.05 -15.13
C LEU A 140 -6.24 -11.44 -15.97
N GLY A 141 -5.75 -12.67 -15.83
CA GLY A 141 -4.54 -13.15 -16.48
C GLY A 141 -3.26 -12.71 -15.78
N MET A 142 -3.29 -12.46 -14.46
CA MET A 142 -2.13 -12.20 -13.61
C MET A 142 -1.40 -13.51 -13.28
N THR A 143 -0.74 -14.09 -14.27
CA THR A 143 -0.16 -15.44 -14.22
C THR A 143 1.04 -15.59 -13.29
N ASP A 144 1.64 -14.48 -12.87
CA ASP A 144 2.83 -14.43 -12.01
C ASP A 144 2.53 -13.68 -10.71
N SER A 145 1.31 -13.87 -10.18
CA SER A 145 0.87 -13.30 -8.92
C SER A 145 0.19 -14.33 -8.03
N HIS A 146 0.52 -14.29 -6.74
CA HIS A 146 -0.15 -15.07 -5.71
C HIS A 146 -0.22 -14.25 -4.42
N PHE A 147 -1.44 -14.07 -3.92
CA PHE A 147 -1.74 -13.33 -2.70
C PHE A 147 -2.03 -14.28 -1.56
N VAL A 148 -1.54 -13.95 -0.36
CA VAL A 148 -1.73 -14.78 0.84
C VAL A 148 -2.48 -14.05 1.96
N ASN A 149 -2.68 -12.74 1.79
CA ASN A 149 -3.40 -11.87 2.71
C ASN A 149 -3.90 -10.62 1.95
N PRO A 150 -4.85 -9.85 2.52
CA PRO A 150 -5.42 -8.67 1.85
C PRO A 150 -4.57 -7.39 2.01
N ASN A 151 -3.51 -7.41 2.82
CA ASN A 151 -2.80 -6.18 3.19
C ASN A 151 -1.39 -6.08 2.57
N GLY A 152 -0.85 -7.19 2.08
CA GLY A 152 0.47 -7.30 1.49
C GLY A 152 1.61 -7.36 2.50
N LEU A 153 1.33 -7.65 3.78
CA LEU A 153 2.38 -7.99 4.74
C LEU A 153 3.14 -9.24 4.27
N PRO A 154 4.43 -9.38 4.64
CA PRO A 154 5.25 -10.53 4.21
C PRO A 154 4.61 -11.86 4.59
N GLY A 155 4.67 -12.82 3.66
CA GLY A 155 4.14 -14.17 3.86
C GLY A 155 4.70 -15.13 2.82
N LYS A 156 4.91 -16.39 3.22
CA LYS A 156 5.48 -17.42 2.34
C LYS A 156 4.58 -17.59 1.11
N GLY A 157 5.19 -17.56 -0.08
CA GLY A 157 4.49 -17.74 -1.34
C GLY A 157 3.78 -16.49 -1.86
N GLN A 158 3.90 -15.32 -1.22
CA GLN A 158 3.34 -14.08 -1.74
C GLN A 158 4.27 -13.43 -2.77
N TYR A 159 3.76 -13.15 -3.97
CA TYR A 159 4.51 -12.45 -5.02
C TYR A 159 3.58 -11.84 -6.06
N THR A 160 4.14 -10.94 -6.86
CA THR A 160 3.54 -10.36 -8.06
C THR A 160 4.64 -9.95 -9.03
N THR A 161 4.29 -9.30 -10.14
CA THR A 161 5.22 -8.70 -11.10
C THR A 161 4.76 -7.29 -11.47
N ALA A 162 5.64 -6.50 -12.07
CA ALA A 162 5.26 -5.17 -12.55
C ALA A 162 4.16 -5.26 -13.62
N ARG A 163 4.27 -6.26 -14.52
CA ARG A 163 3.28 -6.55 -15.56
C ARG A 163 1.91 -6.89 -14.96
N ASP A 164 1.84 -7.78 -13.98
CA ASP A 164 0.57 -8.20 -13.41
C ASP A 164 -0.11 -7.09 -12.61
N LEU A 165 0.67 -6.28 -11.89
CA LEU A 165 0.15 -5.08 -11.26
C LEU A 165 -0.39 -4.08 -12.28
N ALA A 166 0.23 -3.95 -13.46
CA ALA A 166 -0.30 -3.12 -14.53
C ALA A 166 -1.61 -3.68 -15.10
N VAL A 167 -1.74 -5.01 -15.26
CA VAL A 167 -2.99 -5.67 -15.65
C VAL A 167 -4.11 -5.36 -14.66
N LEU A 168 -3.87 -5.57 -13.36
CA LEU A 168 -4.82 -5.23 -12.30
C LEU A 168 -5.25 -3.77 -12.36
N THR A 169 -4.28 -2.88 -12.57
CA THR A 169 -4.52 -1.43 -12.56
C THR A 169 -5.34 -1.00 -13.78
N VAL A 170 -5.04 -1.54 -14.96
CA VAL A 170 -5.84 -1.32 -16.18
C VAL A 170 -7.26 -1.85 -15.99
N ALA A 171 -7.44 -3.03 -15.38
CA ALA A 171 -8.75 -3.59 -15.08
C ALA A 171 -9.55 -2.69 -14.13
N LEU A 172 -8.96 -2.24 -13.01
CA LEU A 172 -9.59 -1.27 -12.10
C LEU A 172 -10.09 -0.02 -12.83
N ARG A 173 -9.26 0.55 -13.72
CA ARG A 173 -9.61 1.78 -14.45
C ARG A 173 -10.68 1.57 -15.51
N ARG A 174 -10.72 0.40 -16.15
CA ARG A 174 -11.68 0.09 -17.22
C ARG A 174 -13.02 -0.41 -16.70
N GLU A 175 -13.00 -1.29 -15.71
CA GLU A 175 -14.19 -1.97 -15.20
C GLU A 175 -14.91 -1.20 -14.10
N PHE A 176 -14.18 -0.33 -13.39
CA PHE A 176 -14.72 0.41 -12.25
C PHE A 176 -14.43 1.92 -12.31
N PRO A 177 -14.66 2.61 -13.45
CA PRO A 177 -14.40 4.04 -13.58
C PRO A 177 -15.21 4.89 -12.58
N GLN A 178 -16.39 4.43 -12.16
CA GLN A 178 -17.23 5.08 -11.15
C GLN A 178 -16.56 5.20 -9.77
N TYR A 179 -15.53 4.41 -9.50
CA TYR A 179 -14.78 4.42 -8.24
C TYR A 179 -13.41 5.10 -8.35
N ALA A 180 -13.12 5.76 -9.47
CA ALA A 180 -11.83 6.40 -9.72
C ALA A 180 -11.45 7.44 -8.64
N SER A 181 -12.44 8.10 -8.04
CA SER A 181 -12.24 9.13 -7.01
C SER A 181 -11.51 8.63 -5.77
N TYR A 182 -11.62 7.33 -5.39
CA TYR A 182 -10.90 6.78 -4.24
C TYR A 182 -9.38 6.83 -4.41
N PHE A 183 -8.89 6.75 -5.65
CA PHE A 183 -7.45 6.75 -5.94
C PHE A 183 -6.85 8.16 -6.01
N ALA A 184 -7.69 9.17 -6.23
CA ALA A 184 -7.29 10.57 -6.35
C ALA A 184 -7.42 11.36 -5.03
N LEU A 185 -7.82 10.73 -3.93
CA LEU A 185 -7.99 11.40 -2.63
C LEU A 185 -6.66 12.03 -2.15
N GLU A 186 -6.69 13.31 -1.80
CA GLU A 186 -5.54 14.02 -1.21
C GLU A 186 -5.35 13.68 0.28
N GLY A 187 -6.42 13.28 0.96
CA GLY A 187 -6.39 12.81 2.33
C GLY A 187 -7.78 12.46 2.85
N PHE A 188 -7.85 12.01 4.11
CA PHE A 188 -9.11 11.94 4.84
C PHE A 188 -8.98 12.51 6.25
N THR A 189 -10.13 12.80 6.87
CA THR A 189 -10.25 13.16 8.27
C THR A 189 -11.14 12.19 9.03
N THR A 190 -10.76 11.88 10.28
CA THR A 190 -11.63 11.16 11.22
C THR A 190 -12.50 12.10 12.06
N GLY A 191 -12.41 13.42 11.81
CA GLY A 191 -12.94 14.48 12.67
C GLY A 191 -11.98 14.88 13.81
N GLN A 192 -11.06 13.99 14.19
CA GLN A 192 -10.04 14.24 15.21
C GLN A 192 -8.63 14.43 14.61
N GLN A 193 -8.38 13.77 13.48
CA GLN A 193 -7.08 13.79 12.82
C GLN A 193 -7.25 13.85 11.31
N ASN A 194 -6.44 14.70 10.67
CA ASN A 194 -6.26 14.71 9.22
C ASN A 194 -5.10 13.78 8.84
N VAL A 195 -5.33 12.93 7.85
CA VAL A 195 -4.36 11.95 7.34
C VAL A 195 -4.13 12.24 5.86
N PRO A 196 -2.98 12.81 5.46
CA PRO A 196 -2.68 13.06 4.06
C PRO A 196 -2.34 11.77 3.31
N ASN A 197 -2.51 11.78 1.99
CA ASN A 197 -2.11 10.68 1.12
C ASN A 197 -0.58 10.60 1.02
N LEU A 198 -0.05 9.38 1.03
CA LEU A 198 1.37 9.07 0.87
C LEU A 198 1.83 9.09 -0.61
N ASN A 199 0.89 9.18 -1.56
CA ASN A 199 1.18 9.32 -2.97
C ASN A 199 1.51 10.78 -3.30
N MET A 200 2.81 11.07 -3.42
CA MET A 200 3.36 12.40 -3.69
C MET A 200 2.98 12.97 -5.07
N LEU A 201 2.35 12.22 -5.96
CA LEU A 201 1.89 12.75 -7.25
C LEU A 201 0.53 13.45 -7.15
N ILE A 202 -0.31 13.06 -6.19
CA ILE A 202 -1.65 13.65 -6.03
C ILE A 202 -1.51 15.13 -5.66
N GLY A 203 -2.19 15.98 -6.44
CA GLY A 203 -2.12 17.44 -6.34
C GLY A 203 -0.81 18.07 -6.85
N ARG A 204 0.18 17.26 -7.25
CA ARG A 204 1.56 17.72 -7.53
C ARG A 204 2.06 17.39 -8.93
N PHE A 205 1.52 16.37 -9.57
CA PHE A 205 1.84 16.00 -10.94
C PHE A 205 0.62 16.25 -11.84
N ALA A 206 0.83 16.96 -12.96
CA ALA A 206 -0.27 17.35 -13.83
C ALA A 206 -1.07 16.13 -14.33
N GLY A 207 -2.37 16.12 -14.03
CA GLY A 207 -3.29 15.05 -14.38
C GLY A 207 -3.23 13.81 -13.48
N ALA A 208 -2.46 13.82 -12.39
CA ALA A 208 -2.37 12.67 -11.48
C ALA A 208 -3.73 12.33 -10.86
N ASP A 209 -4.09 11.05 -10.97
CA ASP A 209 -5.37 10.53 -10.49
C ASP A 209 -5.23 9.14 -9.85
N GLY A 210 -4.02 8.81 -9.37
CA GLY A 210 -3.79 7.65 -8.52
C GLY A 210 -2.34 7.12 -8.49
N MET A 211 -2.10 5.92 -7.97
CA MET A 211 -3.10 5.02 -7.36
C MET A 211 -2.67 4.50 -6.00
N LYS A 212 -1.53 3.81 -5.90
CA LYS A 212 -1.13 3.18 -4.64
C LYS A 212 0.38 3.08 -4.47
N THR A 213 0.83 3.29 -3.25
CA THR A 213 2.22 3.06 -2.84
C THR A 213 2.35 1.84 -1.92
N GLY A 214 3.53 1.22 -1.89
CA GLY A 214 3.85 0.11 -1.01
C GLY A 214 5.30 0.10 -0.54
N PHE A 215 5.54 -0.39 0.67
CA PHE A 215 6.88 -0.56 1.24
C PHE A 215 6.90 -1.74 2.21
N ILE A 216 7.89 -2.60 2.05
CA ILE A 216 8.46 -3.47 3.09
C ILE A 216 9.97 -3.55 2.81
N CYS A 217 10.78 -3.96 3.79
CA CYS A 217 12.22 -4.11 3.57
C CYS A 217 12.55 -4.98 2.36
N ALA A 218 11.85 -6.11 2.21
CA ALA A 218 12.09 -7.07 1.14
C ALA A 218 11.74 -6.56 -0.27
N SER A 219 10.94 -5.50 -0.39
CA SER A 219 10.46 -4.99 -1.69
C SER A 219 10.91 -3.58 -2.01
N GLY A 220 11.61 -2.89 -1.10
CA GLY A 220 11.89 -1.47 -1.23
C GLY A 220 10.63 -0.61 -1.35
N PHE A 221 10.78 0.55 -1.97
CA PHE A 221 9.72 1.55 -2.15
C PHE A 221 9.08 1.39 -3.52
N ASN A 222 7.80 1.05 -3.52
CA ASN A 222 7.02 0.72 -4.71
C ASN A 222 5.90 1.74 -4.91
N GLN A 223 5.56 2.00 -6.17
CA GLN A 223 4.50 2.91 -6.55
C GLN A 223 3.82 2.50 -7.85
N ILE A 224 2.49 2.54 -7.83
CA ILE A 224 1.65 2.53 -9.03
C ILE A 224 1.07 3.94 -9.15
N GLY A 225 1.48 4.64 -10.20
CA GLY A 225 1.01 5.96 -10.58
C GLY A 225 0.02 5.88 -11.72
N SER A 226 -0.96 6.78 -11.73
CA SER A 226 -1.87 7.00 -12.85
C SER A 226 -2.02 8.49 -13.09
N ALA A 227 -2.11 8.88 -14.36
CA ALA A 227 -2.43 10.24 -14.75
C ALA A 227 -3.26 10.27 -16.03
N THR A 228 -4.15 11.24 -16.15
CA THR A 228 -4.98 11.49 -17.33
C THR A 228 -4.73 12.89 -17.89
N ARG A 229 -4.42 12.99 -19.18
CA ARG A 229 -4.26 14.26 -19.90
C ARG A 229 -4.92 14.17 -21.27
N ASN A 230 -5.74 15.15 -21.62
CA ASN A 230 -6.41 15.22 -22.92
C ASN A 230 -7.16 13.92 -23.29
N GLY A 231 -7.85 13.31 -22.33
CA GLY A 231 -8.58 12.05 -22.50
C GLY A 231 -7.73 10.77 -22.54
N ARG A 232 -6.40 10.88 -22.48
CA ARG A 232 -5.49 9.73 -22.44
C ARG A 232 -5.03 9.45 -21.02
N THR A 233 -5.29 8.24 -20.52
CA THR A 233 -4.83 7.78 -19.20
C THR A 233 -3.63 6.85 -19.34
N LEU A 234 -2.57 7.13 -18.58
CA LEU A 234 -1.38 6.30 -18.46
C LEU A 234 -1.24 5.76 -17.05
N VAL A 235 -0.74 4.53 -16.96
CA VAL A 235 -0.40 3.86 -15.70
C VAL A 235 1.06 3.47 -15.73
N SER A 236 1.77 3.80 -14.66
CA SER A 236 3.15 3.37 -14.42
C SER A 236 3.22 2.51 -13.17
N VAL A 237 3.91 1.38 -13.23
CA VAL A 237 4.29 0.56 -12.07
C VAL A 237 5.79 0.68 -11.92
N VAL A 238 6.27 1.04 -10.72
CA VAL A 238 7.69 1.12 -10.36
C VAL A 238 7.91 0.37 -9.05
N LEU A 239 8.81 -0.60 -9.06
CA LEU A 239 9.11 -1.45 -7.91
C LEU A 239 10.56 -1.26 -7.45
N GLY A 240 10.82 -1.44 -6.15
CA GLY A 240 12.19 -1.67 -5.65
C GLY A 240 13.07 -0.44 -5.38
N THR A 241 12.55 0.79 -5.51
CA THR A 241 13.38 1.99 -5.29
C THR A 241 13.82 2.15 -3.82
N ASP A 242 14.83 2.98 -3.56
CA ASP A 242 15.48 3.10 -2.25
C ASP A 242 14.76 3.99 -1.24
N SER A 243 13.82 4.83 -1.68
CA SER A 243 13.20 5.82 -0.82
C SER A 243 11.82 6.27 -1.29
N LEU A 244 11.11 6.99 -0.41
CA LEU A 244 9.82 7.62 -0.74
C LEU A 244 9.94 8.63 -1.88
N ALA A 245 11.02 9.41 -1.91
CA ALA A 245 11.28 10.38 -2.97
C ALA A 245 11.64 9.68 -4.28
N ALA A 246 12.54 8.69 -4.24
CA ALA A 246 12.99 7.96 -5.42
C ALA A 246 11.84 7.26 -6.16
N ARG A 247 10.88 6.62 -5.44
CA ARG A 247 9.69 6.05 -6.10
C ARG A 247 8.84 7.11 -6.77
N ALA A 248 8.69 8.29 -6.16
CA ALA A 248 7.86 9.34 -6.69
C ALA A 248 8.51 9.93 -7.95
N ASP A 249 9.81 10.20 -7.89
CA ASP A 249 10.58 10.71 -9.01
C ASP A 249 10.55 9.76 -10.21
N ALA A 250 10.82 8.47 -9.98
CA ALA A 250 10.78 7.46 -11.03
C ALA A 250 9.39 7.35 -11.67
N THR A 251 8.33 7.36 -10.86
CA THR A 251 6.93 7.32 -11.34
C THR A 251 6.59 8.56 -12.16
N ALA A 252 6.89 9.76 -11.66
CA ALA A 252 6.59 11.02 -12.35
C ALA A 252 7.36 11.13 -13.67
N ASN A 253 8.64 10.78 -13.69
CA ASN A 253 9.46 10.79 -14.91
C ASN A 253 8.94 9.79 -15.95
N LEU A 254 8.55 8.58 -15.53
CA LEU A 254 8.02 7.56 -16.43
C LEU A 254 6.66 7.96 -17.02
N LEU A 255 5.74 8.49 -16.19
CA LEU A 255 4.46 9.03 -16.67
C LEU A 255 4.68 10.19 -17.64
N GLN A 256 5.55 11.14 -17.31
CA GLN A 256 5.83 12.29 -18.17
C GLN A 256 6.36 11.83 -19.53
N LYS A 257 7.35 10.93 -19.54
CA LYS A 257 7.89 10.32 -20.78
C LYS A 257 6.78 9.69 -21.62
N GLY A 258 5.82 9.03 -20.97
CA GLY A 258 4.62 8.49 -21.59
C GLY A 258 3.76 9.49 -22.36
N PHE A 259 3.67 10.73 -21.87
CA PHE A 259 2.89 11.79 -22.48
C PHE A 259 3.65 12.58 -23.55
N THR A 260 4.98 12.63 -23.48
CA THR A 260 5.79 13.51 -24.36
C THR A 260 6.55 12.78 -25.45
N THR A 261 6.65 11.45 -25.37
CA THR A 261 7.48 10.66 -26.28
C THR A 261 6.63 9.73 -27.14
N GLN A 262 7.04 9.54 -28.39
CA GLN A 262 6.50 8.48 -29.25
C GLN A 262 7.24 7.17 -28.97
N PHE A 263 6.49 6.10 -28.73
CA PHE A 263 7.06 4.77 -28.49
C PHE A 263 6.84 3.88 -29.72
N PRO A 264 7.90 3.19 -30.20
CA PRO A 264 7.77 2.20 -31.26
C PRO A 264 7.07 0.94 -30.73
N GLY A 265 6.51 0.15 -31.66
CA GLY A 265 5.85 -1.12 -31.32
C GLY A 265 4.36 -1.00 -30.98
N ASN A 266 3.70 -2.15 -30.98
CA ASN A 266 2.27 -2.31 -30.74
C ASN A 266 1.98 -3.40 -29.70
N GLU A 267 3.00 -3.81 -28.94
CA GLU A 267 2.86 -4.82 -27.91
C GLU A 267 1.90 -4.34 -26.81
N THR A 268 1.05 -5.24 -26.35
CA THR A 268 0.06 -4.98 -25.30
C THR A 268 0.35 -5.85 -24.09
N LEU A 269 -0.25 -5.55 -22.94
CA LEU A 269 -0.15 -6.39 -21.75
C LEU A 269 -0.52 -7.86 -22.01
N GLY A 270 -1.44 -8.11 -22.94
CA GLY A 270 -1.87 -9.47 -23.32
C GLY A 270 -0.93 -10.18 -24.29
N SER A 271 -0.15 -9.45 -25.09
CA SER A 271 0.79 -10.02 -26.05
C SER A 271 2.24 -10.03 -25.57
N LEU A 272 2.56 -9.27 -24.50
CA LEU A 272 3.89 -9.18 -23.93
C LEU A 272 4.35 -10.55 -23.42
N LYS A 273 5.42 -11.08 -24.02
CA LYS A 273 5.96 -12.39 -23.66
C LYS A 273 6.85 -12.31 -22.41
N PRO A 274 6.76 -13.27 -21.48
CA PRO A 274 7.68 -13.35 -20.34
C PRO A 274 9.15 -13.38 -20.77
N TYR A 275 10.00 -12.64 -20.05
CA TYR A 275 11.44 -12.54 -20.32
C TYR A 275 12.23 -12.18 -19.05
N GLY A 276 13.56 -12.30 -19.13
CA GLY A 276 14.48 -11.85 -18.09
C GLY A 276 14.70 -12.86 -16.95
N PRO A 277 15.69 -12.60 -16.07
CA PRO A 277 15.97 -13.44 -14.91
C PRO A 277 14.94 -13.24 -13.78
N GLY A 278 14.95 -14.13 -12.78
CA GLY A 278 14.11 -13.96 -11.58
C GLY A 278 12.62 -14.28 -11.78
N GLN A 279 12.28 -15.05 -12.81
CA GLN A 279 10.92 -15.56 -13.03
C GLN A 279 10.55 -16.69 -12.05
N ASP A 280 11.53 -17.41 -11.49
CA ASP A 280 11.28 -18.54 -10.59
C ASP A 280 11.45 -18.21 -9.10
N GLN A 281 12.05 -17.05 -8.79
CA GLN A 281 12.38 -16.65 -7.43
C GLN A 281 11.92 -15.24 -7.14
N VAL A 282 11.26 -15.06 -5.99
CA VAL A 282 10.87 -13.73 -5.51
C VAL A 282 12.12 -13.01 -5.05
N THR A 283 12.35 -11.80 -5.58
CA THR A 283 13.51 -11.00 -5.18
C THR A 283 13.28 -10.39 -3.80
N ASP A 284 14.27 -10.51 -2.91
CA ASP A 284 14.31 -9.88 -1.59
C ASP A 284 15.48 -8.90 -1.54
N ILE A 285 15.19 -7.61 -1.35
CA ILE A 285 16.20 -6.54 -1.25
C ILE A 285 16.35 -5.97 0.16
N THR A 286 15.97 -6.74 1.20
CA THR A 286 16.06 -6.32 2.61
C THR A 286 17.45 -5.86 2.99
N ALA A 287 18.48 -6.56 2.49
CA ALA A 287 19.88 -6.26 2.79
C ALA A 287 20.31 -4.87 2.29
N ASP A 288 19.70 -4.35 1.23
CA ASP A 288 20.00 -3.03 0.69
C ASP A 288 19.15 -1.97 1.41
N ILE A 289 17.84 -2.20 1.48
CA ILE A 289 16.84 -1.22 1.90
C ILE A 289 16.83 -0.97 3.41
N CYS A 290 16.99 -2.02 4.22
CA CYS A 290 16.90 -1.96 5.67
C CYS A 290 18.26 -2.12 6.38
N SER A 291 19.36 -1.94 5.64
CA SER A 291 20.70 -1.76 6.21
C SER A 291 20.92 -0.35 6.76
N ALA A 292 22.04 -0.14 7.46
CA ALA A 292 22.49 1.18 7.88
C ALA A 292 22.69 2.14 6.68
N LYS A 293 23.17 1.63 5.54
CA LYS A 293 23.30 2.39 4.29
C LYS A 293 21.93 2.82 3.76
N GLY A 294 20.97 1.90 3.69
CA GLY A 294 19.60 2.21 3.28
C GLY A 294 18.89 3.19 4.22
N ALA A 295 19.14 3.10 5.53
CA ALA A 295 18.65 4.08 6.51
C ALA A 295 19.20 5.49 6.25
N LYS A 296 20.51 5.60 5.94
CA LYS A 296 21.13 6.88 5.57
C LYS A 296 20.50 7.49 4.32
N ILE A 297 20.35 6.70 3.25
CA ILE A 297 19.69 7.15 2.00
C ILE A 297 18.28 7.70 2.28
N ARG A 298 17.48 7.00 3.10
CA ARG A 298 16.14 7.45 3.46
C ARG A 298 16.14 8.74 4.28
N SER A 299 17.13 8.93 5.17
CA SER A 299 17.23 10.13 5.99
C SER A 299 17.57 11.39 5.18
N GLU A 300 18.30 11.23 4.07
CA GLU A 300 18.71 12.33 3.17
C GLU A 300 17.59 12.82 2.24
N THR A 301 16.40 12.23 2.33
CA THR A 301 15.22 12.62 1.52
C THR A 301 14.42 13.78 2.09
N ARG A 302 14.91 14.47 3.13
CA ARG A 302 14.25 15.65 3.68
C ARG A 302 15.10 16.91 3.52
N ASP A 303 14.46 18.04 3.20
CA ASP A 303 15.09 19.36 3.18
C ASP A 303 15.28 19.92 4.61
N GLU A 304 15.89 21.09 4.73
CA GLU A 304 16.21 21.74 6.01
C GLU A 304 14.96 22.07 6.85
N VAL A 305 13.78 22.16 6.24
CA VAL A 305 12.49 22.39 6.91
C VAL A 305 11.66 21.11 7.04
N GLY A 306 12.25 19.94 6.74
CA GLY A 306 11.66 18.62 6.93
C GLY A 306 10.74 18.14 5.81
N ARG A 307 10.60 18.87 4.70
CA ARG A 307 9.82 18.46 3.52
C ARG A 307 10.54 17.39 2.73
N MET A 308 9.79 16.56 2.00
CA MET A 308 10.39 15.54 1.16
C MET A 308 11.09 16.18 -0.04
N LYS A 309 12.39 15.91 -0.20
CA LYS A 309 13.20 16.34 -1.33
C LYS A 309 12.96 15.40 -2.52
N VAL A 310 12.04 15.78 -3.39
CA VAL A 310 11.85 15.16 -4.71
C VAL A 310 12.73 15.85 -5.75
N HIS A 311 13.22 15.11 -6.73
CA HIS A 311 14.12 15.62 -7.77
C HIS A 311 13.48 15.76 -9.14
N SER A 312 12.34 15.11 -9.36
CA SER A 312 11.62 15.21 -10.63
C SER A 312 11.08 16.63 -10.83
N PRO A 313 11.37 17.29 -11.96
CA PRO A 313 10.85 18.63 -12.25
C PRO A 313 9.33 18.63 -12.53
N TYR A 314 8.72 17.44 -12.58
CA TYR A 314 7.30 17.26 -12.85
C TYR A 314 6.45 17.08 -11.59
N ILE A 315 7.10 16.99 -10.41
CA ILE A 315 6.43 17.00 -9.12
C ILE A 315 6.54 18.42 -8.58
N LEU A 316 5.44 19.16 -8.67
CA LEU A 316 5.33 20.54 -8.24
C LEU A 316 4.78 20.61 -6.81
N GLU A 317 4.81 21.79 -6.21
CA GLU A 317 4.03 22.04 -5.02
C GLU A 317 2.53 22.09 -5.37
N MET A 318 1.69 21.73 -4.40
CA MET A 318 0.24 21.92 -4.55
C MET A 318 -0.06 23.43 -4.59
N ASP A 319 -0.94 23.84 -5.49
CA ASP A 319 -1.41 25.23 -5.61
C ASP A 319 -2.61 25.53 -4.69
N HIS A 320 -2.99 24.57 -3.84
CA HIS A 320 -4.09 24.64 -2.88
C HIS A 320 -3.81 23.82 -1.63
N ASP A 321 -4.56 24.10 -0.56
CA ASP A 321 -4.52 23.29 0.65
C ASP A 321 -5.12 21.89 0.41
N PRO A 322 -4.52 20.82 0.96
CA PRO A 322 -5.03 19.46 0.77
C PRO A 322 -6.50 19.31 1.19
N GLN A 323 -7.29 18.70 0.31
CA GLN A 323 -8.70 18.43 0.53
C GLN A 323 -8.89 17.09 1.26
N PHE A 324 -9.56 17.13 2.42
CA PHE A 324 -9.80 15.96 3.24
C PHE A 324 -11.26 15.53 3.18
N VAL A 325 -11.50 14.29 2.75
CA VAL A 325 -12.83 13.67 2.85
C VAL A 325 -13.03 13.03 4.22
N PHE A 326 -14.26 12.93 4.72
CA PHE A 326 -14.49 12.18 5.95
C PHE A 326 -14.31 10.67 5.71
N ALA A 327 -13.57 10.02 6.62
CA ALA A 327 -13.50 8.57 6.73
C ALA A 327 -13.22 8.18 8.20
N GLY A 328 -14.20 7.58 8.85
CA GLY A 328 -14.13 7.31 10.29
C GLY A 328 -15.15 6.29 10.76
N LEU A 329 -15.23 6.13 12.07
CA LEU A 329 -16.21 5.25 12.71
C LEU A 329 -17.62 5.81 12.54
N ILE A 330 -18.61 4.91 12.52
CA ILE A 330 -20.02 5.30 12.60
C ILE A 330 -20.27 5.94 13.98
N PRO A 331 -20.83 7.17 14.07
CA PRO A 331 -21.06 7.85 15.34
C PRO A 331 -21.95 7.06 16.33
N GLY A 332 -21.76 7.30 17.63
CA GLY A 332 -22.61 6.75 18.70
C GLY A 332 -22.39 5.26 19.02
N GLN A 333 -21.26 4.69 18.59
CA GLN A 333 -20.95 3.26 18.71
C GLN A 333 -19.89 2.95 19.79
N ASP A 334 -19.68 3.85 20.75
CA ASP A 334 -18.81 3.51 21.88
C ASP A 334 -19.35 2.25 22.57
N PRO A 335 -18.52 1.22 22.80
CA PRO A 335 -18.96 0.06 23.54
C PRO A 335 -19.46 0.56 24.90
N GLN A 336 -20.76 0.36 25.18
CA GLN A 336 -21.23 0.38 26.55
C GLN A 336 -20.29 -0.55 27.33
N PRO A 337 -19.66 -0.10 28.42
CA PRO A 337 -18.81 -0.97 29.21
C PRO A 337 -19.67 -2.19 29.55
N SER A 338 -19.20 -3.37 29.14
CA SER A 338 -19.85 -4.62 29.48
C SER A 338 -20.14 -4.59 30.97
N GLN A 339 -21.41 -4.58 31.36
CA GLN A 339 -21.78 -4.82 32.74
C GLN A 339 -21.14 -6.17 33.08
N GLN A 340 -20.06 -6.13 33.87
CA GLN A 340 -19.57 -7.33 34.50
C GLN A 340 -20.76 -7.90 35.28
N PRO A 341 -21.03 -9.21 35.22
CA PRO A 341 -22.00 -9.80 36.12
C PRO A 341 -21.52 -9.41 37.53
N GLU A 342 -22.38 -8.71 38.29
CA GLU A 342 -22.15 -8.50 39.70
C GLU A 342 -21.80 -9.86 40.31
N LYS A 343 -20.60 -9.97 40.87
CA LYS A 343 -20.27 -11.11 41.71
C LYS A 343 -21.25 -11.04 42.89
N VAL A 344 -22.29 -11.86 42.83
CA VAL A 344 -23.13 -12.16 43.98
C VAL A 344 -22.22 -12.80 45.01
N ALA A 345 -21.79 -12.01 45.99
CA ALA A 345 -21.10 -12.49 47.16
C ALA A 345 -22.14 -13.25 48.01
N THR A 346 -22.09 -14.57 47.96
CA THR A 346 -22.67 -15.43 48.99
C THR A 346 -21.87 -15.22 50.26
N GLY A 347 -22.36 -14.33 51.13
CA GLY A 347 -21.86 -14.11 52.48
C GLY A 347 -22.90 -14.60 53.49
N ASP A 348 -22.55 -15.64 54.22
CA ASP A 348 -23.31 -16.24 55.30
C ASP A 348 -23.80 -15.23 56.34
N THR A 349 -25.01 -15.48 56.82
CA THR A 349 -25.67 -14.81 57.93
C THR A 349 -24.97 -15.08 59.26
N ALA A 350 -24.49 -14.03 59.95
CA ALA A 350 -24.47 -13.97 61.42
C ALA A 350 -24.07 -12.56 61.94
N GLY A 351 -25.03 -11.88 62.57
CA GLY A 351 -24.80 -11.10 63.80
C GLY A 351 -24.34 -9.63 63.69
N GLY A 352 -25.11 -8.74 64.34
CA GLY A 352 -24.53 -7.65 65.12
C GLY A 352 -24.74 -6.22 64.62
N ILE A 353 -25.88 -5.65 65.00
CA ILE A 353 -26.15 -4.20 65.10
C ILE A 353 -25.18 -3.49 66.06
N ALA A 354 -24.58 -2.37 65.64
CA ALA A 354 -24.38 -1.17 66.47
C ALA A 354 -23.96 0.06 65.62
N ASN A 355 -24.84 1.06 65.56
CA ASN A 355 -24.55 2.40 65.05
C ASN A 355 -23.58 3.14 65.99
N VAL A 356 -22.46 3.63 65.45
CA VAL A 356 -21.57 4.57 66.17
C VAL A 356 -21.62 5.93 65.43
N PRO A 357 -22.05 7.03 66.07
CA PRO A 357 -22.11 8.34 65.43
C PRO A 357 -20.71 8.93 65.15
N VAL A 358 -20.56 9.56 63.98
CA VAL A 358 -19.34 10.25 63.53
C VAL A 358 -19.20 11.60 64.26
N PRO A 359 -18.04 11.94 64.86
CA PRO A 359 -17.80 13.25 65.46
C PRO A 359 -17.65 14.36 64.40
N LEU A 360 -18.35 15.49 64.59
CA LEU A 360 -18.23 16.70 63.77
C LEU A 360 -16.99 17.53 64.18
N PRO A 361 -16.17 18.03 63.24
CA PRO A 361 -15.13 19.02 63.52
C PRO A 361 -15.71 20.39 63.92
N ARG A 362 -15.07 21.06 64.89
CA ARG A 362 -15.39 22.40 65.41
C ARG A 362 -14.97 23.54 64.47
N PRO A 363 -15.58 24.74 64.61
CA PRO A 363 -15.65 25.77 63.56
C PRO A 363 -14.43 26.69 63.44
N THR A 364 -14.37 27.31 62.26
CA THR A 364 -13.44 28.35 61.78
C THR A 364 -13.63 29.72 62.45
N ALA A 365 -12.52 30.35 62.85
CA ALA A 365 -12.29 31.81 62.91
C ALA A 365 -10.76 32.01 63.08
N PHE A 366 -10.06 32.94 62.43
CA PHE A 366 -10.40 34.25 61.89
C PHE A 366 -9.82 34.48 60.50
#